data_AF-A0A496SDV5-F1
#
_entry.id   AF-A0A496SDV5-F1
#
_cell.length_a   1.000
_cell.length_b   1.000
_cell.length_c   1.000
_cell.angle_alpha   90.00
_cell.angle_beta   90.00
_cell.angle_gamma   90.00
#
_symmetry.space_group_name_H-M   'P 1'
#
loop_
_entity.id
_entity.type
_entity.pdbx_description
1 polymer ?
#
loop_
_entity_poly.entity_id
_entity_poly.type
_entity_poly.pdbx_seq_one_letter_code
_entity_poly.pdbx_strand_id
1 'polypeptide(L)' 'MEDSGLSSVRVLRLGIPDRFVEQGRREEVLRILGLDGRGIAESIREWLRSEGIWLSGNIGWSG' A
#
# COMPACT_ATOMS: atom_id res chain seq x y z
N MET A 1 11.43 -11.71 -13.50
CA MET A 1 11.52 -11.42 -12.04
C MET A 1 10.88 -12.60 -11.35
N GLU A 2 11.71 -13.43 -10.74
CA GLU A 2 11.37 -14.79 -10.28
C GLU A 2 10.75 -14.73 -8.88
N ASP A 3 9.54 -15.28 -8.74
CA ASP A 3 8.77 -15.37 -7.50
C ASP A 3 9.17 -16.63 -6.71
N SER A 4 10.47 -16.77 -6.45
CA SER A 4 11.04 -17.97 -5.81
C SER A 4 10.88 -17.91 -4.29
N GLY A 5 9.75 -18.38 -3.78
CA GLY A 5 9.57 -18.76 -2.36
C GLY A 5 8.58 -17.94 -1.53
N LEU A 6 7.88 -16.96 -2.13
CA LEU A 6 6.89 -16.11 -1.45
C LEU A 6 5.45 -16.63 -1.56
N SER A 7 5.24 -17.94 -1.72
CA SER A 7 3.91 -18.54 -1.94
C SER A 7 2.90 -18.33 -0.80
N SER A 8 3.32 -17.76 0.33
CA SER A 8 2.47 -17.41 1.47
C SER A 8 2.54 -15.93 1.87
N VAL A 9 3.11 -15.05 1.04
CA VAL A 9 3.18 -13.62 1.35
C VAL A 9 2.00 -12.90 0.73
N ARG A 10 1.23 -12.22 1.60
CA ARG A 10 0.14 -11.35 1.14
C ARG A 10 0.70 -10.00 0.69
N VAL A 11 0.27 -9.56 -0.49
CA VAL A 11 0.74 -8.33 -1.12
C VAL A 11 -0.43 -7.37 -1.32
N LEU A 12 -0.31 -6.17 -0.76
CA LEU A 12 -1.17 -5.04 -1.10
C LEU A 12 -0.50 -4.22 -2.21
N ARG A 13 -1.15 -4.10 -3.37
CA ARG A 13 -0.65 -3.34 -4.52
C ARG A 13 -1.17 -1.91 -4.47
N LEU A 14 -0.29 -0.96 -4.15
CA LEU A 14 -0.57 0.48 -4.23
C LEU A 14 0.20 1.06 -5.41
N GLY A 15 -0.51 1.74 -6.32
CA GLY A 15 0.09 2.31 -7.51
C GLY A 15 -0.89 3.08 -8.36
N ILE A 16 -0.39 3.62 -9.47
CA ILE A 16 -1.22 4.34 -10.43
C ILE A 16 -2.16 3.32 -11.10
N PRO A 17 -3.47 3.59 -11.16
CA PRO A 17 -4.41 2.69 -11.81
C PRO A 17 -4.18 2.69 -13.32
N ASP A 18 -4.52 1.59 -13.98
CA ASP A 18 -4.47 1.46 -15.44
C ASP A 18 -5.66 2.19 -16.09
N ARG A 19 -5.71 3.51 -15.89
CA ARG A 19 -6.70 4.44 -16.44
C ARG A 19 -6.11 5.83 -16.52
N PHE A 20 -6.73 6.69 -17.32
CA PHE A 20 -6.35 8.10 -17.36
C PHE A 20 -6.57 8.75 -15.99
N VAL A 21 -5.53 9.42 -15.52
CA VAL A 21 -5.56 10.25 -14.31
C VAL A 21 -5.51 11.71 -14.75
N GLU A 22 -6.31 12.55 -14.08
CA GLU A 22 -6.32 13.99 -14.31
C GLU A 22 -4.92 14.58 -14.13
N GLN A 23 -4.51 15.45 -15.05
CA GLN A 23 -3.21 16.11 -14.97
C GLN A 23 -3.28 17.31 -14.04
N GLY A 24 -2.29 17.43 -13.16
CA GLY A 24 -2.21 18.50 -12.18
C GLY A 24 -0.86 18.47 -11.49
N ARG A 25 -0.73 19.21 -10.39
CA ARG A 25 0.52 19.14 -9.61
C ARG A 25 0.69 17.76 -9.02
N ARG A 26 1.94 17.30 -8.89
CA ARG A 26 2.26 15.96 -8.40
C ARG A 26 1.55 15.66 -7.07
N GLU A 27 1.55 16.60 -6.15
CA GLU A 27 0.95 16.46 -4.82
C GLU A 27 -0.57 16.34 -4.90
N GLU A 28 -1.20 17.05 -5.84
CA GLU A 28 -2.65 16.98 -6.09
C GLU A 28 -3.02 15.64 -6.69
N VAL A 29 -2.27 15.18 -7.69
CA VAL A 29 -2.49 13.88 -8.33
C VAL A 29 -2.31 12.74 -7.33
N LEU A 30 -1.25 12.76 -6.52
CA LEU A 30 -1.02 11.74 -5.50
C LEU A 30 -2.14 11.72 -4.45
N ARG A 31 -2.61 12.89 -4.01
CA ARG A 31 -3.72 12.99 -3.06
C ARG A 31 -5.03 12.44 -3.64
N ILE A 32 -5.35 12.78 -4.90
CA ILE A 32 -6.54 12.26 -5.61
C ILE A 32 -6.47 10.74 -5.73
N LEU A 33 -5.28 10.20 -5.97
CA LEU A 33 -5.07 8.76 -6.08
C LEU A 33 -4.95 8.05 -4.72
N GLY A 34 -4.94 8.77 -3.59
CA GLY A 34 -4.65 8.19 -2.28
C GLY A 34 -3.24 7.62 -2.15
N LEU A 35 -2.31 8.07 -3.00
CA LEU A 35 -0.90 7.67 -3.01
C LEU A 35 0.00 8.70 -2.31
N ASP A 36 -0.60 9.65 -1.59
CA ASP A 36 0.12 10.45 -0.62
C ASP A 36 0.36 9.64 0.68
N GLY A 37 1.19 10.18 1.58
CA GLY A 37 1.54 9.46 2.81
C GLY A 37 0.33 9.12 3.68
N ARG A 38 -0.73 9.94 3.63
CA ARG A 38 -1.97 9.70 4.37
C ARG A 38 -2.76 8.55 3.76
N GLY A 39 -3.02 8.58 2.46
CA GLY A 39 -3.78 7.57 1.75
C GLY A 39 -3.09 6.20 1.75
N ILE A 40 -1.76 6.17 1.66
CA ILE A 40 -0.98 4.93 1.83
C ILE A 40 -1.20 4.35 3.24
N ALA A 41 -1.09 5.17 4.28
CA ALA A 41 -1.27 4.71 5.65
C ALA A 41 -2.71 4.24 5.94
N GLU A 42 -3.72 4.92 5.38
CA GLU A 42 -5.13 4.49 5.44
C GLU A 42 -5.33 3.14 4.73
N SER A 43 -4.82 2.99 3.51
CA SER A 43 -4.89 1.74 2.73
C SER A 43 -4.27 0.56 3.46
N ILE A 44 -3.11 0.76 4.10
CA ILE A 44 -2.45 -0.27 4.91
C ILE A 44 -3.31 -0.65 6.12
N ARG A 45 -3.86 0.33 6.85
CA ARG A 45 -4.71 0.07 8.03
C ARG A 45 -5.97 -0.70 7.68
N GLU A 46 -6.60 -0.37 6.56
CA GLU A 46 -7.79 -1.07 6.06
C GLU A 46 -7.46 -2.51 5.68
N TRP A 47 -6.36 -2.71 4.95
CA TRP A 47 -5.90 -4.02 4.53
C TRP A 47 -5.55 -4.94 5.72
N LEU A 48 -4.83 -4.41 6.72
CA LEU A 48 -4.53 -5.16 7.95
C LEU A 48 -5.81 -5.56 8.70
N ARG A 49 -6.81 -4.66 8.74
CA ARG A 49 -8.11 -4.93 9.36
C ARG A 49 -8.89 -6.01 8.61
N SER A 50 -8.95 -5.94 7.28
CA SER A 50 -9.68 -6.92 6.47
C SER A 50 -9.07 -8.31 6.53
N GLU A 51 -7.75 -8.40 6.65
CA GLU A 51 -7.02 -9.66 6.74
C GLU A 51 -6.97 -10.25 8.16
N GLY A 52 -7.59 -9.58 9.15
CA GLY A 52 -7.52 -9.99 10.56
C GLY A 52 -6.09 -9.96 11.11
N ILE A 53 -5.18 -9.22 10.47
CA ILE A 53 -3.79 -9.07 10.89
C ILE A 53 -3.77 -8.00 11.97
N TRP A 54 -3.96 -8.44 13.21
CA TRP A 54 -3.62 -7.60 14.35
C TRP A 54 -2.10 -7.44 14.40
N LEU A 55 -1.59 -6.20 14.46
CA LEU A 55 -0.15 -5.87 14.59
C LEU A 55 0.45 -6.26 15.96
N SER A 56 -0.06 -7.33 16.58
CA SER A 56 0.50 -7.92 17.79
C SER A 56 1.44 -9.06 17.38
N GLY A 57 2.68 -8.71 17.02
CA GLY A 57 3.70 -9.72 16.73
C GLY A 57 4.90 -9.18 15.97
N ASN A 58 5.83 -8.55 16.69
CA ASN A 58 7.25 -8.50 16.36
C ASN A 58 7.60 -8.11 14.91
N ILE A 59 7.35 -6.86 14.51
CA ILE A 59 8.15 -6.28 13.43
C ILE A 59 9.47 -5.80 14.05
N GLY A 60 10.51 -6.62 13.89
CA GLY A 60 11.87 -6.24 14.24
C GLY A 60 12.33 -5.09 13.34
N TRP A 61 11.95 -3.86 13.68
CA TRP A 61 12.59 -2.68 13.14
C TRP A 61 13.93 -2.52 13.85
N SER A 62 15.00 -2.94 13.18
CA SER A 62 16.38 -2.62 13.56
C SER A 62 16.90 -1.58 12.58
N GLY A 63 16.96 -0.32 13.01
CA GLY A 63 17.63 0.76 12.29
C GLY A 63 16.76 1.50 11.29
#